data_AF-A0A9P3Q581-F1
#
_entry.id   AF-A0A9P3Q581-F1
#
_cell.length_a   1.000
_cell.length_b   1.000
_cell.length_c   1.000
_cell.angle_alpha   90.00
_cell.angle_beta   90.00
_cell.angle_gamma   90.00
#
_symmetry.space_group_name_H-M   'P 1'
#
loop_
_entity.id
_entity.type
_entity.pdbx_description
1 polymer ?
#
loop_
_entity_poly.entity_id
_entity_poly.type
_entity_poly.pdbx_seq_one_letter_code
_entity_poly.pdbx_strand_id
1 'polypeptide(L)'
;MFLRIVVVAAFIGTAALAPPPQASAQSCSKGYYKAASGNCVHRPICGVSTQPDGATALCNDGCWSFSENPSEDDTCSGHGGAKKVL
;
A
#
# COMPACT_ATOMS: atom_id res chain seq x y z
N MET A 1 -49.64 -29.33 39.80
CA MET A 1 -50.10 -28.42 38.74
C MET A 1 -48.85 -27.85 38.05
N PHE A 2 -48.59 -28.41 36.87
CA PHE A 2 -47.59 -28.15 35.81
C PHE A 2 -46.39 -27.22 36.05
N LEU A 3 -45.21 -27.85 36.12
CA LEU A 3 -43.88 -27.32 35.88
C LEU A 3 -43.76 -26.82 34.42
N ARG A 4 -43.42 -25.53 34.21
CA ARG A 4 -43.12 -24.99 32.87
C ARG A 4 -41.60 -24.86 32.71
N ILE A 5 -40.99 -25.93 32.21
CA ILE A 5 -39.59 -25.91 31.76
C ILE A 5 -39.56 -25.15 30.42
N VAL A 6 -38.94 -23.97 30.42
CA VAL A 6 -38.62 -23.25 29.18
C VAL A 6 -37.28 -23.82 28.68
N VAL A 7 -37.33 -24.65 27.65
CA VAL A 7 -36.13 -25.14 26.96
C VAL A 7 -35.64 -24.02 26.04
N VAL A 8 -34.56 -23.34 26.43
CA VAL A 8 -33.83 -22.41 25.56
C VAL A 8 -32.87 -23.24 24.71
N ALA A 9 -33.24 -23.54 23.47
CA ALA A 9 -32.35 -24.17 22.51
C ALA A 9 -31.37 -23.13 21.95
N ALA A 10 -30.17 -23.07 22.50
CA ALA A 10 -29.07 -22.27 21.97
C ALA A 10 -28.46 -22.98 20.75
N PHE A 11 -28.80 -22.52 19.54
CA PHE A 11 -28.11 -22.94 18.32
C PHE A 11 -26.79 -22.18 18.21
N ILE A 12 -25.70 -22.82 18.63
CA ILE A 12 -24.35 -22.31 18.38
C ILE A 12 -23.95 -22.72 16.96
N GLY A 13 -24.27 -21.87 15.98
CA GLY A 13 -23.77 -22.01 14.63
C GLY A 13 -22.27 -21.69 14.60
N THR A 14 -21.43 -22.71 14.44
CA THR A 14 -20.00 -22.53 14.18
C THR A 14 -19.80 -22.05 12.75
N ALA A 15 -19.66 -20.74 12.56
CA ALA A 15 -19.21 -20.17 11.30
C ALA A 15 -17.73 -20.55 11.09
N ALA A 16 -17.46 -21.39 10.09
CA ALA A 16 -16.10 -21.66 9.63
C ALA A 16 -15.55 -20.39 8.97
N LEU A 17 -14.65 -19.70 9.67
CA LEU A 17 -13.88 -18.59 9.11
C LEU A 17 -12.88 -19.19 8.10
N ALA A 18 -13.21 -19.13 6.80
CA ALA A 18 -12.22 -19.37 5.77
C ALA A 18 -11.14 -18.26 5.85
N PRO A 19 -9.84 -18.59 5.79
CA PRO A 19 -8.81 -17.57 5.71
C PRO A 19 -9.03 -16.72 4.45
N PRO A 20 -8.87 -15.38 4.52
CA PRO A 20 -8.99 -14.53 3.35
C PRO A 20 -8.02 -15.04 2.28
N PRO A 21 -8.39 -14.98 0.98
CA PRO A 21 -7.47 -15.34 -0.09
C PRO A 21 -6.20 -14.52 0.09
N GLN A 22 -5.09 -15.21 0.38
CA GLN A 22 -3.79 -14.57 0.47
C GLN A 22 -3.45 -14.11 -0.94
N ALA A 23 -3.73 -12.83 -1.22
CA ALA A 23 -3.25 -12.18 -2.43
C ALA A 23 -1.75 -12.45 -2.49
N SER A 24 -1.32 -13.19 -3.50
CA SER A 24 0.09 -13.42 -3.73
C SER A 24 0.75 -12.05 -3.79
N ALA A 25 1.64 -11.78 -2.85
CA ALA A 25 2.47 -10.59 -2.91
C ALA A 25 3.41 -10.82 -4.10
N GLN A 26 2.95 -10.49 -5.32
CA GLN A 26 3.84 -10.29 -6.46
C GLN A 26 4.90 -9.31 -5.98
N SER A 27 6.10 -9.83 -5.75
CA SER A 27 7.24 -9.02 -5.35
C SER A 27 7.71 -8.30 -6.60
N CYS A 28 7.79 -6.97 -6.53
CA CYS A 28 8.36 -6.20 -7.61
C CYS A 28 9.85 -6.54 -7.76
N SER A 29 10.34 -6.44 -9.00
CA SER A 29 11.77 -6.58 -9.31
C SER A 29 12.60 -5.63 -8.45
N LYS A 30 13.87 -6.00 -8.22
CA LYS A 30 14.80 -5.15 -7.47
C LYS A 30 14.85 -3.74 -8.06
N GLY A 31 14.80 -2.74 -7.19
CA GLY A 31 14.75 -1.32 -7.59
C GLY A 31 13.35 -0.78 -7.81
N TYR A 32 12.31 -1.61 -7.68
CA TYR A 32 10.91 -1.20 -7.75
C TYR A 32 10.19 -1.47 -6.43
N TYR A 33 9.10 -0.76 -6.20
CA TYR A 33 8.15 -1.03 -5.13
C TYR A 33 6.74 -1.17 -5.69
N LYS A 34 5.87 -1.84 -4.94
CA LYS A 34 4.47 -1.97 -5.31
C LYS A 34 3.72 -0.72 -4.85
N ALA A 35 3.18 0.05 -5.79
CA ALA A 35 2.33 1.19 -5.50
C ALA A 35 0.94 0.74 -5.01
N ALA A 36 0.15 1.67 -4.47
CA ALA A 36 -1.22 1.39 -4.00
C ALA A 36 -2.14 0.87 -5.12
N SER A 37 -1.88 1.27 -6.37
CA SER A 37 -2.53 0.76 -7.57
C SER A 37 -2.27 -0.74 -7.83
N GLY A 38 -1.22 -1.30 -7.22
CA GLY A 38 -0.72 -2.64 -7.47
C GLY A 38 0.40 -2.72 -8.51
N ASN A 39 0.71 -1.62 -9.20
CA ASN A 39 1.79 -1.55 -10.19
C ASN A 39 3.18 -1.53 -9.54
N CYS A 40 4.19 -2.01 -10.27
CA CYS A 40 5.58 -1.88 -9.85
C CYS A 40 6.18 -0.58 -10.38
N VAL A 41 6.54 0.31 -9.46
CA VAL A 41 7.05 1.67 -9.72
C VAL A 41 8.50 1.76 -9.29
N HIS A 42 9.33 2.48 -10.05
CA HIS A 42 10.75 2.61 -9.73
C HIS A 42 10.92 3.32 -8.38
N ARG A 43 11.85 2.85 -7.56
CA ARG A 43 12.22 3.52 -6.30
C ARG A 43 12.90 4.87 -6.60
N PRO A 44 12.90 5.82 -5.66
CA PRO A 44 13.58 7.09 -5.89
C PRO A 44 15.05 6.90 -6.29
N ILE A 45 15.51 7.70 -7.27
CA ILE A 45 16.89 7.70 -7.74
C ILE A 45 17.57 8.98 -7.25
N CYS A 46 18.72 8.83 -6.60
CA CYS A 46 19.48 9.93 -6.01
C CYS A 46 20.86 10.05 -6.68
N GLY A 47 21.50 11.22 -6.55
CA GLY A 47 22.88 11.44 -7.03
C GLY A 47 23.01 11.59 -8.54
N VAL A 48 21.92 11.82 -9.26
CA VAL A 48 21.90 12.12 -10.69
C VAL A 48 21.59 13.60 -10.91
N SER A 49 22.35 14.26 -11.78
CA SER A 49 22.20 15.69 -12.06
C SER A 49 21.01 16.02 -12.97
N THR A 50 20.57 15.03 -13.76
CA THR A 50 19.52 15.20 -14.77
C THR A 50 18.27 14.44 -14.35
N GLN A 51 17.10 15.00 -14.64
CA GLN A 51 15.82 14.34 -14.42
C GLN A 51 15.76 13.04 -15.23
N PRO A 52 15.58 11.87 -14.58
CA PRO A 52 15.36 10.61 -15.28
C PRO A 52 14.00 10.58 -15.98
N ASP A 53 13.92 9.82 -17.06
CA ASP A 53 12.65 9.59 -17.76
C ASP A 53 11.63 8.91 -16.85
N GLY A 54 10.41 9.44 -16.85
CA GLY A 54 9.31 8.94 -16.03
C GLY A 54 9.34 9.39 -14.56
N ALA A 55 10.30 10.21 -14.15
CA ALA A 55 10.23 10.86 -12.84
C ALA A 55 9.01 11.79 -12.79
N THR A 56 8.29 11.76 -11.67
CA THR A 56 7.04 12.50 -11.46
C THR A 56 7.17 13.57 -10.38
N ALA A 57 8.23 13.52 -9.56
CA ALA A 57 8.55 14.60 -8.62
C ALA A 57 10.06 14.67 -8.32
N LEU A 58 10.52 15.86 -7.93
CA LEU A 58 11.82 16.11 -7.32
C LEU A 58 11.63 16.25 -5.80
N CYS A 59 12.36 15.46 -5.01
CA CYS A 59 12.38 15.53 -3.55
C CYS A 59 13.33 16.61 -3.04
N ASN A 60 13.19 17.02 -1.77
CA ASN A 60 14.01 18.08 -1.16
C ASN A 60 15.49 17.71 -1.01
N ASP A 61 15.81 16.44 -0.84
CA ASP A 61 17.19 15.93 -0.80
C ASP A 61 17.84 15.73 -2.18
N GLY A 62 17.12 16.07 -3.25
CA GLY A 62 17.61 15.96 -4.63
C GLY A 62 17.37 14.60 -5.29
N CYS A 63 16.67 13.67 -4.64
CA CYS A 63 16.23 12.43 -5.29
C CYS A 63 15.02 12.66 -6.21
N TRP A 64 14.91 11.87 -7.28
CA TRP A 64 13.77 11.88 -8.20
C TRP A 64 12.82 10.74 -7.85
N SER A 65 11.54 11.08 -7.60
CA SER A 65 10.45 10.14 -7.33
C SER A 65 9.75 9.73 -8.63
N PHE A 66 9.20 8.52 -8.63
CA PHE A 66 8.42 7.96 -9.74
C PHE A 66 6.98 7.63 -9.30
N SER A 67 6.55 8.15 -8.14
CA SER A 67 5.22 7.91 -7.58
C SER A 67 4.13 8.22 -8.61
N GLU A 68 3.14 7.34 -8.71
CA GLU A 68 1.97 7.55 -9.57
C GLU A 68 1.07 8.69 -9.04
N ASN A 69 1.19 9.04 -7.75
CA ASN A 69 0.45 10.12 -7.11
C ASN A 69 1.43 11.16 -6.53
N PRO A 70 2.12 11.95 -7.38
CA PRO A 70 3.24 12.78 -6.95
C PRO A 70 2.85 13.98 -6.06
N SER A 71 1.57 14.36 -6.05
CA SER A 71 1.04 15.47 -5.24
C SER A 71 0.60 15.07 -3.83
N GLU A 72 0.58 13.77 -3.52
CA GLU A 72 0.16 13.28 -2.20
C GLU A 72 1.26 13.52 -1.15
N ASP A 73 0.85 13.73 0.10
CA ASP A 73 1.76 14.01 1.23
C ASP A 73 2.80 12.90 1.47
N ASP A 74 2.47 11.66 1.09
CA ASP A 74 3.39 10.52 1.18
C ASP A 74 4.55 10.60 0.17
N THR A 75 4.40 11.37 -0.92
CA THR A 75 5.45 11.52 -1.92
C THR A 75 6.67 12.22 -1.32
N CYS A 76 7.83 11.59 -1.48
CA CYS A 76 9.09 12.06 -0.92
C CYS A 76 9.11 12.15 0.62
N SER A 77 8.20 11.50 1.35
CA SER A 77 8.16 11.51 2.83
C SER A 77 9.50 11.12 3.49
N GLY A 78 10.18 10.08 2.98
CA GLY A 78 11.52 9.68 3.43
C GLY A 78 12.68 10.56 2.92
N HIS A 79 12.36 11.57 2.11
CA HIS A 79 13.28 12.43 1.37
C HIS A 79 13.02 13.93 1.65
N GLY A 80 12.36 14.23 2.78
CA GLY A 80 12.08 15.60 3.22
C GLY A 80 10.89 16.27 2.53
N GLY A 81 10.02 15.51 1.87
CA GLY A 81 8.87 16.02 1.11
C GLY A 81 9.20 16.41 -0.33
N ALA A 82 8.15 16.63 -1.12
CA ALA A 82 8.27 17.01 -2.51
C ALA A 82 8.71 18.49 -2.63
N LYS A 83 9.79 18.73 -3.37
CA LYS A 83 10.23 20.08 -3.74
C LYS A 83 9.46 20.59 -4.96
N LYS A 84 9.21 19.70 -5.92
CA LYS A 84 8.49 20.01 -7.17
C LYS A 84 7.79 18.77 -7.70
N VAL A 85 6.50 18.89 -8.02
CA VAL A 85 5.76 17.92 -8.84
C VAL A 85 5.93 18.28 -10.33
N LEU A 86 6.06 17.26 -11.19
CA LEU A 86 6.38 17.40 -12.62
C LEU A 86 5.15 17.26 -13.51
#